data_AF-A0A349GC55-F1
#
_entry.id   AF-A0A349GC55-F1
#
_cell.length_a   1.000
_cell.length_b   1.000
_cell.length_c   1.000
_cell.angle_alpha   90.00
_cell.angle_beta   90.00
_cell.angle_gamma   90.00
#
_symmetry.space_group_name_H-M   'P 1'
#
loop_
_entity.id
_entity.type
_entity.pdbx_description
1 polymer ?
#
loop_
_entity_poly.entity_id
_entity_poly.type
_entity_poly.pdbx_seq_one_letter_code
_entity_poly.pdbx_strand_id
1 'polypeptide(L)'
;EKAISEHPDAKAVFIINPTYYGAVCDLKAVVDYCHEKNMLVLIDEAHGTHFHFNDKFPLSGMQAGADMSAVSLHKTGGSLTQSSALLIKKNRIDGRYVRKVINMMQTTSPSYLLMGSLDVARKMLALDGERILNHIIEVANYAREKINQIPGCYSIGKESEGLPGIFKFDPTKLSVTTRDMGLNGMELYDILRDEYNIQMETGDVYNSLAILSVGDDYDAIEKLIEALTDVSSRFHGERLDYKKIDLHYPEVIISPRDAFYASKEMVALEDTLGRISGESLMSYPPGIPVVSYGERINVSVIEQIKLFKASHGIVTGMEDPEANFIKVIKE
;
A
#
# COMPACT_ATOMS: atom_id res chain seq x y z
N GLU A 1 1.03 -9.58 19.47
CA GLU A 1 1.47 -9.97 20.83
C GLU A 1 2.97 -9.73 21.07
N LYS A 2 3.87 -10.41 20.33
CA LYS A 2 5.33 -10.26 20.49
C LYS A 2 5.80 -8.79 20.49
N ALA A 3 5.42 -8.01 19.48
CA ALA A 3 5.78 -6.59 19.39
C ALA A 3 5.32 -5.75 20.61
N ILE A 4 4.12 -6.01 21.15
CA ILE A 4 3.62 -5.31 22.35
C ILE A 4 4.44 -5.71 23.60
N SER A 5 4.88 -6.97 23.66
CA SER A 5 5.68 -7.46 24.78
C SER A 5 7.11 -6.90 24.76
N GLU A 6 7.69 -6.70 23.57
CA GLU A 6 9.02 -6.12 23.37
C GLU A 6 9.04 -4.59 23.59
N HIS A 7 7.88 -3.93 23.52
CA HIS A 7 7.73 -2.47 23.69
C HIS A 7 6.70 -2.09 24.76
N PRO A 8 6.97 -2.37 26.06
CA PRO A 8 6.00 -2.18 27.14
C PRO A 8 5.66 -0.71 27.42
N ASP A 9 6.46 0.23 26.94
CA ASP A 9 6.26 1.67 27.07
C ASP A 9 5.38 2.28 25.96
N ALA A 10 5.14 1.53 24.88
CA ALA A 10 4.34 1.97 23.74
C ALA A 10 2.92 2.36 24.15
N LYS A 11 2.42 3.46 23.58
CA LYS A 11 1.07 4.01 23.86
C LYS A 11 0.02 3.63 22.82
N ALA A 12 0.47 3.32 21.62
CA ALA A 12 -0.41 3.04 20.50
C ALA A 12 0.21 1.99 19.58
N VAL A 13 -0.65 1.28 18.87
CA VAL A 13 -0.30 0.48 17.71
C VAL A 13 -0.80 1.20 16.47
N PHE A 14 0.06 1.36 15.48
CA PHE A 14 -0.27 1.93 14.18
C PHE A 14 -0.31 0.81 13.13
N ILE A 15 -1.40 0.71 12.38
CA ILE A 15 -1.65 -0.39 11.44
C ILE A 15 -2.08 0.18 10.10
N ILE A 16 -1.49 -0.32 9.02
CA ILE A 16 -1.96 -0.06 7.66
C ILE A 16 -3.03 -1.10 7.34
N ASN A 17 -4.24 -0.66 7.00
CA ASN A 17 -5.34 -1.55 6.65
C ASN A 17 -6.32 -0.89 5.67
N PRO A 18 -6.53 -1.43 4.46
CA PRO A 18 -5.89 -2.61 3.88
C PRO A 18 -4.44 -2.32 3.45
N THR A 19 -3.71 -3.38 3.11
CA THR A 19 -2.48 -3.24 2.31
C THR A 19 -2.79 -2.66 0.92
N TYR A 20 -1.76 -2.22 0.20
CA TYR A 20 -1.90 -1.69 -1.16
C TYR A 20 -2.64 -2.65 -2.11
N TYR A 21 -2.37 -3.95 -1.97
CA TYR A 21 -2.93 -5.04 -2.79
C TYR A 21 -4.27 -5.58 -2.26
N GLY A 22 -4.84 -4.99 -1.20
CA GLY A 22 -6.17 -5.35 -0.73
C GLY A 22 -6.24 -6.43 0.35
N ALA A 23 -5.10 -6.96 0.80
CA ALA A 23 -5.09 -7.86 1.95
C ALA A 23 -5.40 -7.10 3.24
N VAL A 24 -6.25 -7.70 4.08
CA VAL A 24 -6.70 -7.20 5.37
C VAL A 24 -6.38 -8.24 6.45
N CYS A 25 -5.85 -7.79 7.58
CA CYS A 25 -5.62 -8.64 8.75
C CYS A 25 -6.93 -8.83 9.57
N ASP A 26 -6.92 -9.70 10.58
CA ASP A 26 -8.03 -9.78 11.54
C ASP A 26 -8.01 -8.55 12.46
N LEU A 27 -8.49 -7.44 11.90
CA LEU A 27 -8.39 -6.12 12.53
C LEU A 27 -9.15 -6.07 13.85
N LYS A 28 -10.26 -6.82 13.95
CA LYS A 28 -11.06 -6.87 15.17
C LYS A 28 -10.28 -7.54 16.30
N ALA A 29 -9.69 -8.71 16.04
CA ALA A 29 -8.86 -9.40 17.03
C ALA A 29 -7.67 -8.54 17.47
N VAL A 30 -7.02 -7.84 16.53
CA VAL A 30 -5.90 -6.93 16.87
C VAL A 30 -6.36 -5.76 17.75
N VAL A 31 -7.48 -5.12 17.41
CA VAL A 31 -8.03 -4.01 18.19
C VAL A 31 -8.38 -4.46 19.61
N ASP A 32 -9.09 -5.57 19.74
CA ASP A 32 -9.52 -6.10 21.04
C ASP A 32 -8.31 -6.42 21.93
N TYR A 33 -7.29 -7.09 21.38
CA TYR A 33 -6.05 -7.38 22.11
C TYR A 33 -5.30 -6.10 22.55
N CYS A 34 -5.21 -5.09 21.68
CA CYS A 34 -4.56 -3.82 22.05
C CYS A 34 -5.32 -3.11 23.18
N HIS A 35 -6.64 -3.13 23.14
CA HIS A 35 -7.49 -2.53 24.17
C HIS A 35 -7.39 -3.27 25.51
N GLU A 36 -7.26 -4.60 25.52
CA GLU A 36 -6.95 -5.37 26.73
C GLU A 36 -5.63 -4.96 27.39
N LYS A 37 -4.65 -4.53 26.58
CA LYS A 37 -3.36 -3.98 27.05
C LYS A 37 -3.41 -2.47 27.30
N ASN A 38 -4.59 -1.86 27.24
CA ASN A 38 -4.83 -0.43 27.38
C ASN A 38 -4.01 0.44 26.40
N MET A 39 -3.72 -0.08 25.21
CA MET A 39 -3.09 0.66 24.13
C MET A 39 -4.14 1.34 23.26
N LEU A 40 -3.76 2.40 22.56
CA LEU A 40 -4.57 2.99 21.49
C LEU A 40 -4.32 2.27 20.17
N VAL A 41 -5.28 2.29 19.26
CA VAL A 41 -5.14 1.73 17.92
C VAL A 41 -5.43 2.79 16.88
N LEU A 42 -4.44 3.06 16.04
CA LEU A 42 -4.46 4.05 14.97
C LEU A 42 -4.35 3.32 13.63
N ILE A 43 -5.28 3.57 12.73
CA ILE A 43 -5.32 2.91 11.42
C ILE A 43 -5.01 3.91 10.31
N ASP A 44 -4.08 3.55 9.43
CA ASP A 44 -3.98 4.13 8.10
C ASP A 44 -4.85 3.33 7.15
N GLU A 45 -5.98 3.92 6.79
CA GLU A 45 -7.01 3.35 5.93
C GLU A 45 -7.11 4.12 4.62
N ALA A 46 -5.98 4.64 4.13
CA ALA A 46 -5.92 5.42 2.90
C ALA A 46 -6.55 4.70 1.71
N HIS A 47 -6.33 3.39 1.56
CA HIS A 47 -6.91 2.57 0.49
C HIS A 47 -8.22 1.86 0.88
N GLY A 48 -8.73 2.06 2.09
CA GLY A 48 -9.91 1.37 2.64
C GLY A 48 -11.14 2.27 2.83
N THR A 49 -11.13 3.51 2.33
CA THR A 49 -12.24 4.47 2.51
C THR A 49 -13.61 3.86 2.21
N HIS A 50 -13.70 3.06 1.14
CA HIS A 50 -14.95 2.51 0.61
C HIS A 50 -15.54 1.38 1.49
N PHE A 51 -14.76 0.77 2.40
CA PHE A 51 -15.22 -0.31 3.28
C PHE A 51 -16.41 0.11 4.17
N HIS A 52 -16.47 1.38 4.56
CA HIS A 52 -17.51 1.90 5.45
C HIS A 52 -18.92 1.87 4.87
N PHE A 53 -19.06 1.73 3.54
CA PHE A 53 -20.31 2.01 2.83
C PHE A 53 -20.97 0.75 2.24
N ASN A 54 -20.40 -0.44 2.46
CA ASN A 54 -20.99 -1.70 2.01
C ASN A 54 -20.42 -2.89 2.81
N ASP A 55 -21.29 -3.73 3.37
CA ASP A 55 -20.93 -4.85 4.26
C ASP A 55 -20.27 -6.05 3.53
N LYS A 56 -20.20 -6.04 2.19
CA LYS A 56 -19.47 -7.05 1.41
C LYS A 56 -17.95 -6.83 1.40
N PHE A 57 -17.49 -5.68 1.89
CA PHE A 57 -16.08 -5.35 2.06
C PHE A 57 -15.54 -5.82 3.42
N PRO A 58 -14.20 -5.86 3.58
CA PRO A 58 -13.60 -6.06 4.89
C PRO A 58 -14.04 -4.99 5.90
N LEU A 59 -13.94 -5.30 7.19
CA LEU A 59 -14.24 -4.35 8.26
C LEU A 59 -13.34 -3.13 8.18
N SER A 60 -13.95 -1.95 8.26
CA SER A 60 -13.18 -0.72 8.42
C SER A 60 -12.55 -0.60 9.81
N GLY A 61 -11.53 0.25 9.94
CA GLY A 61 -10.89 0.52 11.23
C GLY A 61 -11.87 1.03 12.29
N MET A 62 -12.80 1.90 11.89
CA MET A 62 -13.81 2.43 12.80
C MET A 62 -14.84 1.37 13.21
N GLN A 63 -15.26 0.47 12.31
CA GLN A 63 -16.15 -0.65 12.63
C GLN A 63 -15.47 -1.69 13.53
N ALA A 64 -14.17 -1.98 13.31
CA ALA A 64 -13.39 -2.86 14.18
C ALA A 64 -13.23 -2.28 15.60
N GLY A 65 -13.32 -0.96 15.71
CA GLY A 65 -13.37 -0.24 16.98
C GLY A 65 -12.09 0.52 17.31
N ALA A 66 -11.22 0.75 16.33
CA ALA A 66 -10.02 1.57 16.47
C ALA A 66 -10.32 2.97 17.01
N ASP A 67 -9.30 3.60 17.58
CA ASP A 67 -9.43 4.90 18.23
C ASP A 67 -9.39 6.05 17.22
N MET A 68 -8.59 5.91 16.16
CA MET A 68 -8.55 6.80 15.00
C MET A 68 -8.32 6.03 13.71
N SER A 69 -8.88 6.54 12.61
CA SER A 69 -8.59 6.04 11.25
C SER A 69 -8.41 7.20 10.28
N ALA A 70 -7.32 7.21 9.52
CA ALA A 70 -7.07 8.17 8.45
C ALA A 70 -7.49 7.57 7.11
N VAL A 71 -8.43 8.22 6.41
CA VAL A 71 -8.97 7.74 5.13
C VAL A 71 -8.66 8.74 4.02
N SER A 72 -8.28 8.23 2.84
CA SER A 72 -8.03 9.06 1.66
C SER A 72 -9.20 8.96 0.69
N LEU A 73 -10.18 9.86 0.83
CA LEU A 73 -11.37 9.86 -0.03
C LEU A 73 -11.02 10.06 -1.51
N HIS A 74 -9.90 10.71 -1.83
CA HIS A 74 -9.50 10.87 -3.22
C HIS A 74 -9.03 9.58 -3.90
N LYS A 75 -8.67 8.54 -3.13
CA LYS A 75 -8.21 7.27 -3.68
C LYS A 75 -9.37 6.38 -4.09
N THR A 76 -10.27 6.07 -3.16
CA THR A 76 -11.38 5.13 -3.41
C THR A 76 -12.75 5.71 -3.08
N GLY A 77 -12.82 6.98 -2.68
CA GLY A 77 -14.07 7.65 -2.30
C GLY A 77 -14.60 8.65 -3.34
N GLY A 78 -13.84 8.94 -4.39
CA GLY A 78 -14.26 9.80 -5.51
C GLY A 78 -14.15 11.31 -5.27
N SER A 79 -13.37 11.76 -4.29
CA SER A 79 -13.08 13.19 -4.11
C SER A 79 -11.80 13.62 -4.85
N LEU A 80 -11.56 14.93 -4.97
CA LEU A 80 -10.37 15.45 -5.64
C LEU A 80 -9.08 15.15 -4.87
N THR A 81 -7.97 14.92 -5.58
CA THR A 81 -6.63 14.67 -5.02
C THR A 81 -6.26 15.66 -3.93
N GLN A 82 -5.52 15.19 -2.91
CA GLN A 82 -5.18 15.87 -1.65
C GLN A 82 -6.29 15.91 -0.59
N SER A 83 -7.53 15.52 -0.90
CA SER A 83 -8.61 15.48 0.08
C SER A 83 -8.64 14.17 0.88
N SER A 84 -8.80 14.27 2.21
CA SER A 84 -8.81 13.13 3.14
C SER A 84 -9.64 13.46 4.38
N ALA A 85 -9.98 12.44 5.18
CA ALA A 85 -10.65 12.62 6.46
C ALA A 85 -9.92 11.84 7.56
N LEU A 86 -9.94 12.40 8.77
CA LEU A 86 -9.47 11.73 9.98
C LEU A 86 -10.67 11.45 10.88
N LEU A 87 -10.95 10.17 11.07
CA LEU A 87 -12.05 9.67 11.89
C LEU A 87 -11.54 9.44 13.30
N ILE A 88 -12.33 9.86 14.30
CA ILE A 88 -11.95 9.77 15.71
C ILE A 88 -13.09 9.12 16.48
N LYS A 89 -12.79 8.04 17.21
CA LYS A 89 -13.72 7.43 18.15
C LYS A 89 -13.77 8.25 19.44
N LYS A 90 -14.98 8.51 19.93
CA LYS A 90 -15.17 9.24 21.18
C LYS A 90 -14.66 8.40 22.37
N ASN A 91 -14.35 9.09 23.48
CA ASN A 91 -14.03 8.55 24.83
C ASN A 91 -12.56 8.20 25.12
N ARG A 92 -11.76 7.70 24.16
CA ARG A 92 -10.34 7.39 24.41
C ARG A 92 -9.36 8.49 23.94
N ILE A 93 -9.81 9.36 23.02
CA ILE A 93 -9.01 10.45 22.45
C ILE A 93 -9.78 11.77 22.52
N ASP A 94 -9.11 12.85 22.98
CA ASP A 94 -9.68 14.20 22.98
C ASP A 94 -9.59 14.83 21.59
N GLY A 95 -10.72 14.86 20.87
CA GLY A 95 -10.80 15.47 19.54
C GLY A 95 -10.42 16.95 19.48
N ARG A 96 -10.51 17.69 20.60
CA ARG A 96 -10.06 19.10 20.65
C ARG A 96 -8.54 19.20 20.62
N TYR A 97 -7.86 18.26 21.30
CA TYR A 97 -6.40 18.18 21.25
C TYR A 97 -5.93 17.78 19.84
N VAL A 98 -6.57 16.78 19.23
CA VAL A 98 -6.28 16.38 17.84
C VAL A 98 -6.45 17.56 16.88
N ARG A 99 -7.57 18.31 16.99
CA ARG A 99 -7.80 19.52 16.18
C ARG A 99 -6.70 20.57 16.39
N LYS A 100 -6.25 20.79 17.64
CA LYS A 100 -5.15 21.71 17.93
C LYS A 100 -3.87 21.28 17.20
N VAL A 101 -3.55 19.99 17.18
CA VAL A 101 -2.36 19.45 16.49
C VAL A 101 -2.48 19.59 14.97
N ILE A 102 -3.64 19.25 14.40
CA ILE A 102 -3.90 19.41 12.96
C ILE A 102 -3.72 20.86 12.51
N ASN A 103 -4.22 21.82 13.31
CA ASN A 103 -4.11 23.24 13.01
C ASN A 103 -2.64 23.75 12.98
N MET A 104 -1.68 23.02 13.55
CA MET A 104 -0.26 23.39 13.44
C MET A 104 0.36 22.98 12.09
N MET A 105 -0.23 22.01 11.40
CA MET A 105 0.32 21.45 10.16
C MET A 105 -0.47 21.88 8.91
N GLN A 106 -1.75 22.24 9.09
CA GLN A 106 -2.62 22.66 7.99
C GLN A 106 -2.43 24.13 7.60
N THR A 107 -2.73 24.43 6.34
CA THR A 107 -2.86 25.82 5.87
C THR A 107 -4.00 26.54 6.58
N THR A 108 -3.82 27.83 6.87
CA THR A 108 -4.88 28.71 7.37
C THR A 108 -5.91 29.07 6.30
N SER A 109 -5.67 28.72 5.03
CA SER A 109 -6.53 29.03 3.88
C SER A 109 -6.80 27.75 3.07
N PRO A 110 -7.71 26.87 3.54
CA PRO A 110 -8.01 25.62 2.85
C PRO A 110 -8.70 25.88 1.51
N SER A 111 -8.49 24.98 0.55
CA SER A 111 -9.18 25.03 -0.73
C SER A 111 -10.64 24.63 -0.56
N TYR A 112 -11.56 25.58 -0.76
CA TYR A 112 -13.00 25.33 -0.70
C TYR A 112 -13.47 24.36 -1.79
N LEU A 113 -12.75 24.27 -2.91
CA LEU A 113 -13.01 23.26 -3.95
C LEU A 113 -12.74 21.84 -3.42
N LEU A 114 -11.63 21.64 -2.72
CA LEU A 114 -11.31 20.34 -2.10
C LEU A 114 -12.32 20.01 -1.00
N MET A 115 -12.70 20.99 -0.17
CA MET A 115 -13.71 20.79 0.88
C MET A 115 -15.09 20.46 0.32
N GLY A 116 -15.51 21.17 -0.73
CA GLY A 116 -16.78 20.91 -1.43
C GLY A 116 -16.79 19.53 -2.11
N SER A 117 -15.71 19.17 -2.79
CA SER A 117 -15.55 17.84 -3.39
C SER A 117 -15.63 16.73 -2.33
N LEU A 118 -14.98 16.92 -1.18
CA LEU A 118 -15.02 15.97 -0.07
C LEU A 118 -16.45 15.79 0.47
N ASP A 119 -17.19 16.89 0.66
CA ASP A 119 -18.57 16.80 1.17
C ASP A 119 -19.53 16.15 0.17
N VAL A 120 -19.38 16.45 -1.13
CA VAL A 120 -20.15 15.80 -2.21
C VAL A 120 -19.86 14.31 -2.28
N ALA A 121 -18.58 13.91 -2.28
CA ALA A 121 -18.18 12.50 -2.30
C ALA A 121 -18.71 11.74 -1.08
N ARG A 122 -18.56 12.31 0.12
CA ARG A 122 -19.11 11.76 1.36
C ARG A 122 -20.64 11.60 1.27
N LYS A 123 -21.36 12.61 0.76
CA LYS A 123 -22.82 12.54 0.60
C LYS A 123 -23.22 11.43 -0.37
N MET A 124 -22.54 11.32 -1.51
CA MET A 124 -22.80 10.27 -2.50
C MET A 124 -22.61 8.89 -1.90
N LEU A 125 -21.49 8.63 -1.22
CA LEU A 125 -21.24 7.33 -0.58
C LEU A 125 -22.23 7.03 0.55
N ALA A 126 -22.63 8.03 1.34
CA ALA A 126 -23.58 7.83 2.41
C ALA A 126 -25.01 7.52 1.94
N LEU A 127 -25.41 8.01 0.76
CA LEU A 127 -26.77 7.83 0.23
C LEU A 127 -26.87 6.67 -0.78
N ASP A 128 -25.84 6.52 -1.61
CA ASP A 128 -25.83 5.60 -2.77
C ASP A 128 -24.68 4.59 -2.72
N GLY A 129 -23.82 4.63 -1.70
CA GLY A 129 -22.58 3.84 -1.64
C GLY A 129 -22.80 2.35 -1.76
N GLU A 130 -23.84 1.80 -1.13
CA GLU A 130 -24.14 0.37 -1.23
C GLU A 130 -24.37 -0.06 -2.69
N ARG A 131 -25.21 0.68 -3.42
CA ARG A 131 -25.51 0.42 -4.84
C ARG A 131 -24.27 0.59 -5.72
N ILE A 132 -23.55 1.70 -5.56
CA ILE A 132 -22.35 2.00 -6.35
C ILE A 132 -21.30 0.91 -6.13
N LEU A 133 -21.00 0.58 -4.88
CA LEU A 133 -19.95 -0.38 -4.56
C LEU A 133 -20.34 -1.82 -4.90
N ASN A 134 -21.63 -2.17 -4.83
CA ASN A 134 -22.11 -3.47 -5.35
C ASN A 134 -21.81 -3.61 -6.85
N HIS A 135 -22.07 -2.56 -7.63
CA HIS A 135 -21.74 -2.56 -9.06
C HIS A 135 -20.22 -2.71 -9.29
N ILE A 136 -19.39 -1.98 -8.55
CA ILE A 136 -17.93 -2.12 -8.69
C ILE A 136 -17.46 -3.52 -8.29
N ILE A 137 -18.03 -4.15 -7.27
CA ILE A 137 -17.74 -5.55 -6.92
C ILE A 137 -18.08 -6.49 -8.08
N GLU A 138 -19.24 -6.30 -8.73
CA GLU A 138 -19.66 -7.11 -9.88
C GLU A 138 -18.68 -6.96 -11.04
N VAL A 139 -18.34 -5.72 -11.40
CA VAL A 139 -17.36 -5.40 -12.45
C VAL A 139 -15.99 -6.00 -12.13
N ALA A 140 -15.51 -5.89 -10.90
CA ALA A 140 -14.22 -6.44 -10.48
C ALA A 140 -14.20 -7.97 -10.53
N ASN A 141 -15.29 -8.63 -10.14
CA ASN A 141 -15.39 -10.08 -10.21
C ASN A 141 -15.47 -10.56 -11.65
N TYR A 142 -16.22 -9.86 -12.50
CA TYR A 142 -16.28 -10.13 -13.93
C TYR A 142 -14.89 -10.02 -14.59
N ALA A 143 -14.18 -8.92 -14.32
CA ALA A 143 -12.82 -8.71 -14.79
C ALA A 143 -11.91 -9.88 -14.40
N ARG A 144 -11.92 -10.23 -13.10
CA ARG A 144 -11.08 -11.30 -12.55
C ARG A 144 -11.40 -12.66 -13.17
N GLU A 145 -12.68 -12.98 -13.35
CA GLU A 145 -13.11 -14.23 -14.00
C GLU A 145 -12.57 -14.32 -15.43
N LYS A 146 -12.71 -13.24 -16.22
CA LYS A 146 -12.22 -13.18 -17.60
C LYS A 146 -10.71 -13.23 -17.70
N ILE A 147 -10.01 -12.46 -16.87
CA ILE A 147 -8.54 -12.45 -16.84
C ILE A 147 -7.99 -13.83 -16.51
N ASN A 148 -8.61 -14.56 -15.58
CA ASN A 148 -8.18 -15.91 -15.20
C ASN A 148 -8.44 -16.97 -16.28
N GLN A 149 -9.17 -16.63 -17.34
CA GLN A 149 -9.35 -17.48 -18.53
C GLN A 149 -8.29 -17.21 -19.61
N ILE A 150 -7.53 -16.11 -19.50
CA ILE A 150 -6.48 -15.76 -20.45
C ILE A 150 -5.21 -16.56 -20.10
N PRO A 151 -4.64 -17.33 -21.06
CA PRO A 151 -3.42 -18.10 -20.82
C PRO A 151 -2.27 -17.24 -20.30
N GLY A 152 -1.63 -17.68 -19.21
CA GLY A 152 -0.48 -16.98 -18.61
C GLY A 152 -0.82 -15.76 -17.74
N CYS A 153 -2.10 -15.37 -17.67
CA CYS A 153 -2.61 -14.37 -16.73
C CYS A 153 -3.21 -15.05 -15.49
N TYR A 154 -3.01 -14.43 -14.34
CA TYR A 154 -3.78 -14.75 -13.14
C TYR A 154 -3.98 -13.51 -12.29
N SER A 155 -5.19 -13.32 -11.80
CA SER A 155 -5.57 -12.30 -10.85
C SER A 155 -6.11 -12.93 -9.58
N ILE A 156 -5.46 -12.61 -8.47
CA ILE A 156 -5.85 -13.05 -7.13
C ILE A 156 -7.24 -12.50 -6.76
N GLY A 157 -8.03 -13.32 -6.07
CA GLY A 157 -9.34 -12.96 -5.54
C GLY A 157 -9.61 -13.48 -4.13
N LYS A 158 -10.89 -13.67 -3.83
CA LYS A 158 -11.38 -14.11 -2.50
C LYS A 158 -10.92 -15.51 -2.09
N GLU A 159 -10.49 -16.33 -3.04
CA GLU A 159 -9.87 -17.63 -2.78
C GLU A 159 -8.57 -17.52 -1.97
N SER A 160 -7.98 -16.33 -1.89
CA SER A 160 -6.81 -16.04 -1.05
C SER A 160 -7.13 -15.79 0.42
N GLU A 161 -8.41 -15.62 0.79
CA GLU A 161 -8.80 -15.45 2.19
C GLU A 161 -8.44 -16.69 3.02
N GLY A 162 -7.82 -16.47 4.18
CA GLY A 162 -7.30 -17.51 5.05
C GLY A 162 -5.83 -17.88 4.79
N LEU A 163 -5.22 -17.40 3.71
CA LEU A 163 -3.77 -17.50 3.52
C LEU A 163 -3.04 -16.65 4.58
N PRO A 164 -1.78 -16.99 4.92
CA PRO A 164 -1.00 -16.21 5.88
C PRO A 164 -0.95 -14.72 5.52
N GLY A 165 -1.44 -13.87 6.42
CA GLY A 165 -1.50 -12.42 6.23
C GLY A 165 -2.74 -11.89 5.48
N ILE A 166 -3.65 -12.77 5.02
CA ILE A 166 -4.86 -12.40 4.29
C ILE A 166 -6.08 -12.96 5.04
N PHE A 167 -6.55 -12.26 6.07
CA PHE A 167 -7.79 -12.62 6.76
C PHE A 167 -9.02 -12.34 5.88
N LYS A 168 -9.01 -11.18 5.22
CA LYS A 168 -10.00 -10.77 4.22
C LYS A 168 -9.32 -10.11 3.04
N PHE A 169 -10.01 -10.08 1.90
CA PHE A 169 -9.51 -9.48 0.67
C PHE A 169 -10.48 -8.43 0.12
N ASP A 170 -9.95 -7.27 -0.26
CA ASP A 170 -10.68 -6.22 -0.96
C ASP A 170 -10.90 -6.62 -2.43
N PRO A 171 -12.17 -6.91 -2.84
CA PRO A 171 -12.46 -7.37 -4.19
C PRO A 171 -12.20 -6.32 -5.28
N THR A 172 -12.04 -5.03 -4.93
CA THR A 172 -11.78 -3.94 -5.89
C THR A 172 -10.32 -3.87 -6.32
N LYS A 173 -9.43 -4.63 -5.67
CA LYS A 173 -8.03 -4.76 -6.06
C LYS A 173 -7.89 -5.86 -7.10
N LEU A 174 -7.46 -5.46 -8.30
CA LEU A 174 -7.28 -6.34 -9.44
C LEU A 174 -5.77 -6.43 -9.72
N SER A 175 -5.10 -7.30 -8.98
CA SER A 175 -3.66 -7.55 -9.11
C SER A 175 -3.43 -8.70 -10.10
N VAL A 176 -2.89 -8.39 -11.26
CA VAL A 176 -2.65 -9.32 -12.37
C VAL A 176 -1.17 -9.70 -12.43
N THR A 177 -0.86 -10.98 -12.33
CA THR A 177 0.47 -11.54 -12.62
C THR A 177 0.49 -12.11 -14.03
N THR A 178 1.58 -11.82 -14.74
CA THR A 178 1.88 -12.29 -16.10
C THR A 178 3.20 -13.06 -16.16
N ARG A 179 3.69 -13.50 -14.99
CA ARG A 179 4.99 -14.17 -14.85
C ARG A 179 5.11 -15.43 -15.70
N ASP A 180 4.02 -16.16 -15.90
CA ASP A 180 3.99 -17.37 -16.73
C ASP A 180 4.18 -17.06 -18.23
N MET A 181 4.13 -15.79 -18.63
CA MET A 181 4.45 -15.30 -19.98
C MET A 181 5.85 -14.67 -20.06
N GLY A 182 6.63 -14.74 -18.99
CA GLY A 182 7.96 -14.12 -18.92
C GLY A 182 7.94 -12.60 -18.71
N LEU A 183 6.79 -12.03 -18.33
CA LEU A 183 6.65 -10.60 -18.07
C LEU A 183 6.51 -10.32 -16.57
N ASN A 184 7.22 -9.30 -16.10
CA ASN A 184 7.04 -8.75 -14.76
C ASN A 184 5.93 -7.68 -14.75
N GLY A 185 5.53 -7.23 -13.55
CA GLY A 185 4.43 -6.28 -13.40
C GLY A 185 4.74 -4.88 -13.94
N MET A 186 6.01 -4.44 -13.89
CA MET A 186 6.46 -3.15 -14.46
C MET A 186 6.42 -3.20 -15.99
N GLU A 187 6.89 -4.28 -16.61
CA GLU A 187 6.81 -4.47 -18.06
C GLU A 187 5.36 -4.51 -18.54
N LEU A 188 4.48 -5.25 -17.85
CA LEU A 188 3.06 -5.26 -18.18
C LEU A 188 2.44 -3.86 -18.04
N TYR A 189 2.79 -3.14 -16.97
CA TYR A 189 2.34 -1.78 -16.75
C TYR A 189 2.74 -0.84 -17.90
N ASP A 190 4.00 -0.89 -18.35
CA ASP A 190 4.48 -0.06 -19.45
C ASP A 190 3.83 -0.43 -20.78
N ILE A 191 3.67 -1.73 -21.08
CA ILE A 191 2.97 -2.21 -22.28
C ILE A 191 1.53 -1.69 -22.31
N LEU A 192 0.78 -1.86 -21.21
CA LEU A 192 -0.61 -1.41 -21.11
C LEU A 192 -0.73 0.11 -21.28
N ARG A 193 0.18 0.88 -20.68
CA ARG A 193 0.20 2.34 -20.79
C ARG A 193 0.54 2.79 -22.21
N ASP A 194 1.65 2.32 -22.76
CA ASP A 194 2.26 2.88 -23.97
C ASP A 194 1.61 2.36 -25.25
N GLU A 195 1.14 1.11 -25.27
CA GLU A 195 0.54 0.49 -26.45
C GLU A 195 -1.00 0.56 -26.44
N TYR A 196 -1.64 0.49 -25.28
CA TYR A 196 -3.11 0.39 -25.16
C TYR A 196 -3.77 1.60 -24.50
N ASN A 197 -2.99 2.57 -24.01
CA ASN A 197 -3.48 3.73 -23.25
C ASN A 197 -4.28 3.34 -21.98
N ILE A 198 -3.87 2.24 -21.32
CA ILE A 198 -4.47 1.75 -20.09
C ILE A 198 -3.53 2.04 -18.92
N GLN A 199 -3.94 2.96 -18.07
CA GLN A 199 -3.17 3.35 -16.89
C GLN A 199 -3.54 2.45 -15.71
N MET A 200 -2.65 1.51 -15.40
CA MET A 200 -2.73 0.73 -14.15
C MET A 200 -2.30 1.62 -12.97
N GLU A 201 -2.57 1.20 -11.73
CA GLU A 201 -2.14 1.93 -10.54
C GLU A 201 -0.62 1.82 -10.36
N THR A 202 -0.08 0.61 -10.45
CA THR A 202 1.34 0.35 -10.28
C THR A 202 1.74 -1.03 -10.81
N GLY A 203 3.03 -1.26 -11.05
CA GLY A 203 3.59 -2.56 -11.40
C GLY A 203 4.80 -2.87 -10.55
N ASP A 204 4.82 -3.99 -9.84
CA ASP A 204 5.99 -4.47 -9.11
C ASP A 204 6.70 -5.61 -9.87
N VAL A 205 7.71 -6.22 -9.25
CA VAL A 205 8.47 -7.31 -9.88
C VAL A 205 7.61 -8.56 -10.19
N TYR A 206 6.43 -8.69 -9.59
CA TYR A 206 5.52 -9.83 -9.72
C TYR A 206 4.20 -9.50 -10.44
N ASN A 207 3.57 -8.36 -10.15
CA ASN A 207 2.19 -8.06 -10.52
C ASN A 207 2.02 -6.61 -10.99
N SER A 208 1.07 -6.41 -11.90
CA SER A 208 0.49 -5.10 -12.18
C SER A 208 -0.86 -4.97 -11.47
N LEU A 209 -1.08 -3.89 -10.75
CA LEU A 209 -2.27 -3.65 -9.96
C LEU A 209 -3.15 -2.59 -10.62
N ALA A 210 -4.44 -2.91 -10.78
CA ALA A 210 -5.49 -1.94 -10.98
C ALA A 210 -6.32 -1.80 -9.71
N ILE A 211 -6.75 -0.57 -9.42
CA ILE A 211 -7.71 -0.26 -8.36
C ILE A 211 -9.00 0.17 -9.04
N LEU A 212 -10.04 -0.64 -8.93
CA LEU A 212 -11.36 -0.28 -9.42
C LEU A 212 -12.03 0.66 -8.42
N SER A 213 -12.57 1.74 -8.95
CA SER A 213 -13.13 2.87 -8.23
C SER A 213 -14.55 3.16 -8.71
N VAL A 214 -15.20 4.16 -8.10
CA VAL A 214 -16.58 4.57 -8.46
C VAL A 214 -16.75 5.07 -9.90
N GLY A 215 -15.65 5.32 -10.62
CA GLY A 215 -15.67 5.77 -12.01
C GLY A 215 -15.48 4.67 -13.05
N ASP A 216 -15.23 3.43 -12.63
CA ASP A 216 -14.93 2.30 -13.53
C ASP A 216 -16.20 1.53 -13.91
N ASP A 217 -16.22 1.01 -15.13
CA ASP A 217 -17.35 0.30 -15.72
C ASP A 217 -16.91 -0.91 -16.57
N TYR A 218 -17.88 -1.61 -17.15
CA TYR A 218 -17.62 -2.75 -18.02
C TYR A 218 -16.84 -2.35 -19.29
N ASP A 219 -17.08 -1.16 -19.85
CA ASP A 219 -16.41 -0.73 -21.09
C ASP A 219 -14.90 -0.53 -20.87
N ALA A 220 -14.50 0.04 -19.73
CA ALA A 220 -13.10 0.15 -19.34
C ALA A 220 -12.45 -1.23 -19.12
N ILE A 221 -13.19 -2.15 -18.49
CA ILE A 221 -12.70 -3.50 -18.18
C ILE A 221 -12.58 -4.38 -19.42
N GLU A 222 -13.50 -4.28 -20.38
CA GLU A 222 -13.39 -4.99 -21.65
C GLU A 222 -12.11 -4.59 -22.40
N LYS A 223 -11.77 -3.29 -22.43
CA LYS A 223 -10.51 -2.83 -23.03
C LYS A 223 -9.29 -3.43 -22.35
N LEU A 224 -9.30 -3.57 -21.01
CA LEU A 224 -8.23 -4.23 -20.27
C LEU A 224 -8.14 -5.72 -20.62
N ILE A 225 -9.28 -6.42 -20.69
CA ILE A 225 -9.34 -7.84 -21.05
C ILE A 225 -8.82 -8.06 -22.48
N GLU A 226 -9.25 -7.23 -23.43
CA GLU A 226 -8.78 -7.27 -24.83
C GLU A 226 -7.27 -7.05 -24.92
N ALA A 227 -6.74 -6.04 -24.22
CA ALA A 227 -5.31 -5.77 -24.16
C ALA A 227 -4.53 -6.95 -23.56
N LEU A 228 -4.96 -7.50 -22.42
CA LEU A 228 -4.32 -8.66 -21.80
C LEU A 228 -4.37 -9.90 -22.70
N THR A 229 -5.45 -10.07 -23.47
CA THR A 229 -5.57 -11.17 -24.43
C THR A 229 -4.58 -11.02 -25.59
N ASP A 230 -4.43 -9.82 -26.13
CA ASP A 230 -3.43 -9.55 -27.17
C ASP A 230 -2.00 -9.74 -26.65
N VAL A 231 -1.70 -9.24 -25.45
CA VAL A 231 -0.42 -9.47 -24.76
C VAL A 231 -0.16 -10.98 -24.61
N SER A 232 -1.13 -11.73 -24.12
CA SER A 232 -1.03 -13.19 -23.99
C SER A 232 -0.75 -13.90 -25.32
N SER A 233 -1.26 -13.38 -26.43
CA SER A 233 -0.99 -13.95 -27.76
C SER A 233 0.43 -13.68 -28.27
N ARG A 234 1.07 -12.60 -27.80
CA ARG A 234 2.38 -12.12 -28.27
C ARG A 234 3.54 -12.62 -27.42
N PHE A 235 3.32 -12.78 -26.11
CA PHE A 235 4.36 -13.10 -25.14
C PHE A 235 4.21 -14.53 -24.61
N HIS A 236 5.24 -15.35 -24.84
CA HIS A 236 5.30 -16.77 -24.44
C HIS A 236 6.66 -17.10 -23.78
N GLY A 237 7.19 -16.15 -23.00
CA GLY A 237 8.49 -16.29 -22.35
C GLY A 237 8.50 -17.37 -21.27
N GLU A 238 9.70 -17.76 -20.83
CA GLU A 238 9.83 -18.65 -19.67
C GLU A 238 9.30 -17.97 -18.41
N ARG A 239 8.75 -18.76 -17.50
CA ARG A 239 8.20 -18.25 -16.25
C ARG A 239 9.26 -17.49 -15.46
N LEU A 240 8.96 -16.24 -15.08
CA LEU A 240 9.80 -15.48 -14.16
C LEU A 240 9.70 -16.06 -12.74
N ASP A 241 10.79 -16.65 -12.27
CA ASP A 241 10.92 -17.15 -10.90
C ASP A 241 11.96 -16.34 -10.12
N TYR A 242 11.47 -15.49 -9.22
CA TYR A 242 12.34 -14.71 -8.34
C TYR A 242 12.64 -15.52 -7.09
N LYS A 243 13.92 -15.55 -6.69
CA LYS A 243 14.32 -16.15 -5.43
C LYS A 243 13.56 -15.49 -4.29
N LYS A 244 12.90 -16.30 -3.46
CA LYS A 244 12.33 -15.84 -2.19
C LYS A 244 13.47 -15.37 -1.31
N ILE A 245 13.54 -14.06 -1.07
CA ILE A 245 14.47 -13.48 -0.11
C ILE A 245 13.92 -13.78 1.30
N ASP A 246 14.78 -14.30 2.17
CA ASP A 246 14.43 -14.39 3.59
C ASP A 246 14.50 -12.98 4.18
N LEU A 247 13.35 -12.47 4.58
CA LEU A 247 13.21 -11.09 5.03
C LEU A 247 13.62 -11.01 6.50
N HIS A 248 14.78 -10.40 6.73
CA HIS A 248 15.21 -10.02 8.07
C HIS A 248 15.03 -8.51 8.23
N TYR A 249 14.07 -8.12 9.06
CA TYR A 249 13.84 -6.71 9.35
C TYR A 249 15.09 -6.07 9.96
N PRO A 250 15.51 -4.89 9.46
CA PRO A 250 16.59 -4.13 10.06
C PRO A 250 16.33 -3.82 11.53
N GLU A 251 17.38 -3.81 12.33
CA GLU A 251 17.30 -3.40 13.73
C GLU A 251 17.39 -1.87 13.82
N VAL A 252 16.46 -1.23 14.53
CA VAL A 252 16.52 0.21 14.82
C VAL A 252 17.58 0.46 15.90
N ILE A 253 18.68 1.12 15.55
CA ILE A 253 19.80 1.39 16.47
C ILE A 253 19.67 2.76 17.13
N ILE A 254 19.26 3.77 16.35
CA ILE A 254 18.97 5.11 16.85
C ILE A 254 17.68 5.63 16.22
N SER A 255 17.12 6.71 16.79
CA SER A 255 15.88 7.25 16.25
C SER A 255 16.09 7.80 14.82
N PRO A 256 15.08 7.71 13.94
CA PRO A 256 15.15 8.30 12.60
C PRO A 256 15.51 9.79 12.62
N ARG A 257 15.07 10.53 13.66
CA ARG A 257 15.42 11.94 13.86
C ARG A 257 16.92 12.12 14.10
N ASP A 258 17.49 11.34 15.03
CA ASP A 258 18.91 11.48 15.38
C ASP A 258 19.78 11.07 14.20
N ALA A 259 19.42 10.00 13.49
CA ALA A 259 20.08 9.59 12.26
C ALA A 259 20.01 10.67 11.16
N PHE A 260 18.85 11.32 11.00
CA PHE A 260 18.68 12.42 10.05
C PHE A 260 19.62 13.60 10.35
N TYR A 261 19.87 13.94 11.62
CA TYR A 261 20.78 15.04 11.98
C TYR A 261 22.23 14.63 12.22
N ALA A 262 22.53 13.33 12.28
CA ALA A 262 23.88 12.82 12.47
C ALA A 262 24.81 13.19 11.30
N SER A 263 26.12 13.19 11.58
CA SER A 263 27.14 13.29 10.53
C SER A 263 27.16 12.02 9.69
N LYS A 264 27.22 12.16 8.37
CA LYS A 264 27.10 11.05 7.41
C LYS A 264 28.28 11.01 6.44
N GLU A 265 28.53 9.83 5.89
CA GLU A 265 29.46 9.59 4.80
C GLU A 265 28.84 8.67 3.75
N MET A 266 29.34 8.77 2.51
CA MET A 266 28.95 7.89 1.41
C MET A 266 29.85 6.66 1.42
N VAL A 267 29.24 5.48 1.43
CA VAL A 267 29.94 4.18 1.40
C VAL A 267 29.34 3.33 0.29
N ALA A 268 30.18 2.58 -0.44
CA ALA A 268 29.68 1.67 -1.48
C ALA A 268 28.72 0.66 -0.85
N LEU A 269 27.61 0.32 -1.53
CA LEU A 269 26.56 -0.57 -1.02
C LEU A 269 27.13 -1.86 -0.39
N GLU A 270 28.15 -2.43 -1.00
CA GLU A 270 28.85 -3.65 -0.61
C GLU A 270 29.55 -3.53 0.75
N ASP A 271 29.99 -2.33 1.11
CA ASP A 271 30.73 -2.01 2.33
C ASP A 271 29.82 -1.47 3.44
N THR A 272 28.49 -1.45 3.22
CA THR A 272 27.52 -0.92 4.20
C THR A 272 27.08 -1.94 5.25
N LEU A 273 27.45 -3.22 5.12
CA LEU A 273 26.99 -4.27 6.01
C LEU A 273 27.34 -3.96 7.47
N GLY A 274 26.33 -3.95 8.33
CA GLY A 274 26.45 -3.67 9.76
C GLY A 274 26.51 -2.19 10.14
N ARG A 275 26.62 -1.28 9.16
CA ARG A 275 26.59 0.18 9.36
C ARG A 275 25.16 0.67 9.64
N ILE A 276 25.05 1.85 10.25
CA ILE A 276 23.75 2.48 10.53
C ILE A 276 23.38 3.38 9.35
N SER A 277 22.21 3.15 8.77
CA SER A 277 21.74 3.94 7.63
C SER A 277 21.51 5.39 8.04
N GLY A 278 22.12 6.29 7.27
CA GLY A 278 21.96 7.74 7.35
C GLY A 278 20.92 8.27 6.36
N GLU A 279 20.26 7.40 5.60
CA GLU A 279 19.17 7.73 4.69
C GLU A 279 18.10 6.62 4.67
N SER A 280 16.99 6.87 3.97
CA SER A 280 15.92 5.87 3.77
C SER A 280 15.97 5.38 2.32
N LEU A 281 15.99 4.07 2.14
CA LEU A 281 15.94 3.43 0.83
C LEU A 281 14.61 2.71 0.69
N MET A 282 13.86 3.06 -0.34
CA MET A 282 12.55 2.50 -0.62
C MET A 282 12.57 1.80 -1.96
N SER A 283 12.09 0.56 -2.00
CA SER A 283 11.84 -0.14 -3.25
C SER A 283 10.55 0.36 -3.88
N TYR A 284 10.60 0.86 -5.11
CA TYR A 284 9.45 1.36 -5.84
C TYR A 284 9.35 0.75 -7.25
N PRO A 285 8.16 0.24 -7.63
CA PRO A 285 6.98 0.00 -6.77
C PRO A 285 7.16 -1.15 -5.76
N PRO A 286 6.38 -1.22 -4.65
CA PRO A 286 5.25 -0.36 -4.27
C PRO A 286 5.59 0.85 -3.36
N GLY A 287 6.87 1.11 -3.07
CA GLY A 287 7.30 2.21 -2.20
C GLY A 287 7.48 1.84 -0.73
N ILE A 288 7.88 0.59 -0.44
CA ILE A 288 8.14 0.12 0.92
C ILE A 288 9.62 0.36 1.27
N PRO A 289 9.94 0.91 2.46
CA PRO A 289 11.32 1.02 2.92
C PRO A 289 11.99 -0.36 3.03
N VAL A 290 13.12 -0.52 2.35
CA VAL A 290 14.04 -1.64 2.56
C VAL A 290 14.87 -1.38 3.82
N VAL A 291 15.29 -0.13 4.02
CA VAL A 291 15.94 0.35 5.25
C VAL A 291 15.60 1.82 5.47
N SER A 292 15.46 2.22 6.72
CA SER A 292 15.14 3.59 7.14
C SER A 292 16.29 4.24 7.92
N TYR A 293 16.22 5.57 8.07
CA TYR A 293 17.12 6.33 8.94
C TYR A 293 17.26 5.66 10.33
N GLY A 294 18.50 5.40 10.74
CA GLY A 294 18.83 4.87 12.07
C GLY A 294 18.76 3.34 12.18
N GLU A 295 18.37 2.64 11.12
CA GLU A 295 18.37 1.18 11.08
C GLU A 295 19.74 0.62 10.66
N ARG A 296 20.10 -0.55 11.19
CA ARG A 296 21.31 -1.27 10.81
C ARG A 296 21.11 -2.00 9.49
N ILE A 297 21.98 -1.72 8.53
CA ILE A 297 21.98 -2.40 7.23
C ILE A 297 22.44 -3.85 7.45
N ASN A 298 21.59 -4.81 7.09
CA ASN A 298 21.86 -6.24 7.18
C ASN A 298 21.98 -6.87 5.78
N VAL A 299 22.23 -8.18 5.70
CA VAL A 299 22.38 -8.90 4.43
C VAL A 299 21.10 -8.83 3.58
N SER A 300 19.93 -8.97 4.20
CA SER A 300 18.63 -8.94 3.52
C SER A 300 18.40 -7.60 2.81
N VAL A 301 18.80 -6.47 3.41
CA VAL A 301 18.73 -5.13 2.80
C VAL A 301 19.53 -5.07 1.51
N ILE A 302 20.80 -5.51 1.55
CA ILE A 302 21.71 -5.47 0.40
C ILE A 302 21.19 -6.38 -0.72
N GLU A 303 20.73 -7.58 -0.38
CA GLU A 303 20.17 -8.53 -1.36
C GLU A 303 18.90 -8.00 -2.02
N GLN A 304 18.01 -7.33 -1.26
CA GLN A 304 16.81 -6.71 -1.80
C GLN A 304 17.15 -5.60 -2.78
N ILE A 305 18.06 -4.67 -2.42
CA ILE A 305 18.49 -3.59 -3.31
C ILE A 305 19.06 -4.15 -4.62
N LYS A 306 19.90 -5.19 -4.54
CA LYS A 306 20.45 -5.85 -5.72
C LYS A 306 19.39 -6.52 -6.58
N LEU A 307 18.40 -7.17 -5.96
CA LEU A 307 17.28 -7.76 -6.68
C LEU A 307 16.49 -6.69 -7.45
N PHE A 308 16.12 -5.58 -6.78
CA PHE A 308 15.37 -4.49 -7.43
C PHE A 308 16.14 -3.87 -8.60
N LYS A 309 17.45 -3.64 -8.43
CA LYS A 309 18.31 -3.15 -9.53
C LYS A 309 18.36 -4.11 -10.71
N ALA A 310 18.43 -5.42 -10.44
CA ALA A 310 18.45 -6.44 -11.50
C ALA A 310 17.10 -6.59 -12.21
N SER A 311 15.99 -6.28 -11.54
CA SER A 311 14.63 -6.40 -12.08
C SER A 311 14.12 -5.13 -12.75
N HIS A 312 14.98 -4.15 -13.05
CA HIS A 312 14.59 -2.82 -13.56
C HIS A 312 13.65 -2.04 -12.63
N GLY A 313 13.60 -2.42 -11.35
CA GLY A 313 12.89 -1.68 -10.31
C GLY A 313 13.67 -0.44 -9.90
N ILE A 314 12.96 0.56 -9.39
CA ILE A 314 13.57 1.82 -8.95
C ILE A 314 13.77 1.75 -7.44
N VAL A 315 14.98 2.01 -6.97
CA VAL A 315 15.21 2.32 -5.54
C VAL A 315 15.13 3.84 -5.41
N THR A 316 14.47 4.34 -4.37
CA THR A 316 14.26 5.79 -4.16
C THR A 316 14.60 6.18 -2.73
N GLY A 317 14.76 7.49 -2.50
CA GLY A 317 15.01 8.07 -1.17
C GLY A 317 16.49 8.26 -0.83
N MET A 318 17.40 7.72 -1.65
CA MET A 318 18.84 7.91 -1.52
C MET A 318 19.36 9.11 -2.31
N GLU A 319 20.54 9.62 -1.89
CA GLU A 319 21.22 10.71 -2.61
C GLU A 319 21.83 10.27 -3.94
N ASP A 320 22.33 9.02 -4.03
CA ASP A 320 22.80 8.41 -5.27
C ASP A 320 21.65 7.67 -5.96
N PRO A 321 21.07 8.18 -7.06
CA PRO A 321 19.88 7.59 -7.70
C PRO A 321 20.08 6.14 -8.18
N GLU A 322 21.32 5.70 -8.38
CA GLU A 322 21.63 4.34 -8.80
C GLU A 322 21.81 3.37 -7.61
N ALA A 323 21.76 3.86 -6.38
CA ALA A 323 22.03 3.11 -5.15
C ALA A 323 23.33 2.30 -5.23
N ASN A 324 24.39 2.88 -5.78
CA ASN A 324 25.74 2.31 -5.73
C ASN A 324 26.46 2.71 -4.44
N PHE A 325 26.16 3.91 -3.94
CA PHE A 325 26.66 4.44 -2.68
C PHE A 325 25.50 4.82 -1.76
N ILE A 326 25.63 4.48 -0.49
CA ILE A 326 24.61 4.72 0.53
C ILE A 326 25.17 5.66 1.59
N LYS A 327 24.35 6.62 2.04
CA LYS A 327 24.68 7.41 3.23
C LYS A 327 24.56 6.57 4.48
N VAL A 328 25.68 6.44 5.19
CA VAL A 328 25.72 5.83 6.52
C VAL A 328 26.18 6.85 7.55
N ILE A 329 25.86 6.61 8.81
CA ILE A 329 26.35 7.43 9.91
C ILE A 329 27.87 7.23 10.04
N LYS A 330 28.60 8.34 10.14
CA LYS A 330 30.04 8.33 10.41
C LYS A 330 30.30 7.71 11.77
N GLU A 331 31.27 6.81 11.83
CA GLU A 331 31.73 6.18 13.07
C GLU A 331 32.38 7.19 14.03
#